data_AF-A0A9Q0JIU9-F1
#
_entry.id   AF-A0A9Q0JIU9-F1
#
_cell.length_a   1.000
_cell.length_b   1.000
_cell.length_c   1.000
_cell.angle_alpha   90.00
_cell.angle_beta   90.00
_cell.angle_gamma   90.00
#
_symmetry.space_group_name_H-M   'P 1'
#
loop_
_entity.id
_entity.type
_entity.pdbx_description
1 polymer ?
#
loop_
_entity_poly.entity_id
_entity_poly.type
_entity_poly.pdbx_seq_one_letter_code
_entity_poly.pdbx_strand_id
1 'polypeptide(L)'
;MFSDFFSLFLLNYGCSCLRCGHLFGLSCISKWIVQRGRSAKCPQCNSKCTLKDVRKLFAPRIAVVDEESQKRIRFLEAKCDSLEKKDAAWHKQESEAKKREAALQLEFDKLEKTELPVDGARLFDIDASASMLLLARKLPGMGGSHVLTKMSLISPHESEDIFLPSSTKFIKDMQISPLHEDLVLYACLGKKLSVLSMESNNMVLSYDLPAPAWTCSWDLSSSHYLCAGLQNGSLLLFDMRQTIRPVECRDIVASYRPKVEMPCEMVASQCPLTPLASGHGTSGFHLHLKRLGSNYHTLGTEFSTVSDIRLPKSAIINREDEKSLFALGEVTHQLVLQELPSFAVAQRFKPHNHYVCDVKYTNADGQDLLGCLSEDTVQLFSTKLS
;
A
#
# COMPACT_ATOMS: atom_id res chain seq x y z
N MET A 1 7.09 44.20 10.49
CA MET A 1 7.06 44.86 9.17
C MET A 1 7.58 46.31 9.17
N PHE A 2 7.39 47.11 10.23
CA PHE A 2 8.04 48.45 10.35
C PHE A 2 9.41 48.44 11.07
N SER A 3 9.74 47.39 11.83
CA SER A 3 11.01 47.22 12.54
C SER A 3 12.19 46.86 11.62
N ASP A 4 11.94 46.01 10.61
CA ASP A 4 13.01 45.40 9.81
C ASP A 4 13.57 46.35 8.73
N PHE A 5 12.76 47.32 8.31
CA PHE A 5 13.20 48.37 7.37
C PHE A 5 14.20 49.35 7.99
N PHE A 6 14.21 49.49 9.32
CA PHE A 6 15.13 50.40 10.01
C PHE A 6 16.54 49.78 10.15
N SER A 7 16.63 48.45 10.20
CA SER A 7 17.88 47.74 10.50
C SER A 7 18.82 47.60 9.30
N LEU A 8 18.27 47.39 8.09
CA LEU A 8 19.08 47.27 6.85
C LEU A 8 19.55 48.61 6.26
N PHE A 9 18.92 49.73 6.63
CA PHE A 9 19.29 51.06 6.09
C PHE A 9 20.52 51.68 6.77
N LEU A 10 20.89 51.22 7.98
CA LEU A 10 21.94 51.85 8.80
C LEU A 10 23.37 51.44 8.41
N LEU A 11 23.57 50.37 7.63
CA LEU A 11 24.90 49.80 7.40
C LEU A 11 25.69 50.43 6.24
N ASN A 12 25.07 51.19 5.32
CA ASN A 12 25.79 51.87 4.23
C ASN A 12 25.34 53.31 3.93
N TYR A 13 24.24 53.78 4.53
CA TYR A 13 23.70 55.12 4.30
C TYR A 13 23.59 55.84 5.65
N GLY A 14 24.67 56.51 6.07
CA GLY A 14 24.85 57.06 7.42
C GLY A 14 23.60 57.68 8.07
N CYS A 15 23.49 57.56 9.39
CA CYS A 15 22.38 58.11 10.17
C CYS A 15 22.54 59.63 10.32
N SER A 16 21.43 60.35 10.50
CA SER A 16 21.43 61.76 10.87
C SER A 16 20.33 62.07 11.87
N CYS A 17 20.55 63.12 12.67
CA CYS A 17 19.52 63.66 13.55
C CYS A 17 19.11 65.07 13.10
N LEU A 18 17.86 65.42 13.39
CA LEU A 18 17.37 66.79 13.31
C LEU A 18 17.60 67.52 14.63
N ARG A 19 17.50 68.86 14.65
CA ARG A 19 17.54 69.66 15.89
C ARG A 19 16.54 69.21 16.96
N CYS A 20 15.42 68.62 16.56
CA CYS A 20 14.44 68.05 17.48
C CYS A 20 14.85 66.72 18.13
N GLY A 21 16.07 66.21 17.88
CA GLY A 21 16.60 64.98 18.48
C GLY A 21 16.25 63.68 17.75
N HIS A 22 15.22 63.68 16.89
CA HIS A 22 14.81 62.50 16.12
C HIS A 22 15.82 62.08 15.05
N LEU A 23 15.95 60.76 14.86
CA LEU A 23 16.96 60.09 14.04
C LEU A 23 16.35 59.53 12.76
N PHE A 24 17.05 59.68 11.63
CA PHE A 24 16.62 59.22 10.32
C PHE A 24 17.82 58.77 9.48
N GLY A 25 17.56 58.00 8.41
CA GLY A 25 18.57 57.81 7.36
C GLY A 25 18.88 59.13 6.65
N LEU A 26 20.17 59.45 6.47
CA LEU A 26 20.61 60.75 5.94
C LEU A 26 20.02 61.07 4.56
N SER A 27 20.04 60.10 3.64
CA SER A 27 19.51 60.27 2.28
C SER A 27 17.99 60.45 2.30
N CYS A 28 17.29 59.72 3.16
CA CYS A 28 15.84 59.77 3.32
C CYS A 28 15.39 61.14 3.83
N ILE A 29 15.98 61.63 4.93
CA ILE A 29 15.55 62.91 5.51
C ILE A 29 15.96 64.11 4.66
N SER A 30 17.10 64.02 3.96
CA SER A 30 17.52 65.08 3.03
C SER A 30 16.56 65.20 1.86
N LYS A 31 16.15 64.07 1.25
CA LYS A 31 15.14 64.06 0.17
C LYS A 31 13.79 64.57 0.67
N TRP A 32 13.35 64.16 1.85
CA TRP A 32 12.09 64.61 2.45
C TRP A 32 12.04 66.14 2.61
N ILE A 33 13.11 66.73 3.12
CA ILE A 33 13.19 68.19 3.31
C ILE A 33 13.24 68.92 1.98
N VAL A 34 14.00 68.42 1.00
CA VAL A 34 14.04 69.00 -0.36
C VAL A 34 12.67 68.98 -1.02
N GLN A 35 11.96 67.84 -0.96
CA GLN A 35 10.64 67.69 -1.56
C GLN A 35 9.59 68.61 -0.93
N ARG A 36 9.64 68.84 0.39
CA ARG A 36 8.65 69.68 1.09
C ARG A 36 9.01 71.17 1.14
N GLY A 37 10.23 71.54 0.76
CA GLY A 37 10.69 72.92 0.67
C GLY A 37 10.47 73.73 1.95
N ARG A 38 9.87 74.92 1.83
CA ARG A 38 9.61 75.82 2.98
C ARG A 38 8.62 75.27 4.02
N SER A 39 7.90 74.20 3.69
CA SER A 39 6.93 73.54 4.59
C SER A 39 7.49 72.30 5.27
N ALA A 40 8.79 72.01 5.12
CA ALA A 40 9.41 70.81 5.68
C ALA A 40 9.29 70.76 7.21
N LYS A 41 8.78 69.62 7.69
CA LYS A 41 8.60 69.30 9.10
C LYS A 41 9.11 67.89 9.38
N CYS A 42 9.58 67.69 10.60
CA CYS A 42 10.03 66.40 11.10
C CYS A 42 8.88 65.38 11.02
N PRO A 43 9.08 64.22 10.38
CA PRO A 43 8.04 63.19 10.27
C PRO A 43 7.49 62.68 11.60
N GLN A 44 8.28 62.76 12.68
CA GLN A 44 7.94 62.16 13.97
C GLN A 44 7.25 63.13 14.94
N CYS A 45 7.63 64.40 14.94
CA CYS A 45 7.12 65.40 15.90
C CYS A 45 6.57 66.67 15.26
N ASN A 46 6.55 66.75 13.93
CA ASN A 46 6.03 67.89 13.17
C ASN A 46 6.75 69.24 13.40
N SER A 47 7.88 69.24 14.12
CA SER A 47 8.75 70.42 14.27
C SER A 47 9.30 70.86 12.91
N LYS A 48 9.31 72.16 12.63
CA LYS A 48 9.90 72.71 11.40
C LYS A 48 11.38 72.29 11.29
N CYS A 49 11.79 71.86 10.10
CA CYS A 49 13.17 71.46 9.86
C CYS A 49 13.66 71.90 8.48
N THR A 50 14.95 72.20 8.39
CA THR A 50 15.63 72.57 7.14
C THR A 50 16.85 71.68 6.92
N LEU A 51 17.44 71.70 5.73
CA LEU A 51 18.63 70.89 5.43
C LEU A 51 19.82 71.24 6.35
N LYS A 52 19.90 72.49 6.82
CA LYS A 52 20.92 72.93 7.78
C LYS A 52 20.75 72.31 9.16
N ASP A 53 19.56 71.78 9.46
CA ASP A 53 19.25 71.14 10.73
C ASP A 53 19.59 69.65 10.75
N VAL A 54 19.99 69.08 9.61
CA VAL A 54 20.40 67.68 9.47
C VAL A 54 21.87 67.54 9.89
N ARG A 55 22.10 66.87 11.03
CA ARG A 55 23.44 66.56 11.53
C ARG A 55 23.77 65.11 11.26
N LYS A 56 24.81 64.85 10.46
CA LYS A 56 25.30 63.49 10.22
C LYS A 56 25.88 62.91 11.51
N LEU A 57 25.46 61.70 11.86
CA LEU A 57 26.01 60.96 12.97
C LEU A 57 26.91 59.87 12.41
N PHE A 58 28.18 59.89 12.83
CA PHE A 58 29.12 58.82 12.56
C PHE A 58 29.07 57.85 13.73
N ALA A 59 28.34 56.75 13.56
CA ALA A 59 28.35 55.66 14.52
C ALA A 59 29.42 54.64 14.08
N PRO A 60 30.45 54.35 14.90
CA PRO A 60 31.31 53.21 14.66
C PRO A 60 30.47 51.95 14.81
N ARG A 61 30.17 51.29 13.68
CA ARG A 61 29.50 49.97 13.53
C ARG A 61 28.63 49.54 14.72
N ILE A 62 27.36 49.97 14.74
CA ILE A 62 26.39 49.41 15.67
C ILE A 62 25.91 48.07 15.09
N ALA A 63 26.36 46.96 15.68
CA ALA A 63 25.79 45.65 15.41
C ALA A 63 24.50 45.52 16.24
N VAL A 64 23.34 45.50 15.57
CA VAL A 64 22.08 45.18 16.23
C VAL A 64 22.03 43.66 16.37
N VAL A 65 22.27 43.18 17.59
CA VAL A 65 22.11 41.76 17.93
C VAL A 65 20.65 41.53 18.26
N ASP A 66 19.90 40.96 17.31
CA ASP A 66 18.56 40.45 17.58
C ASP A 66 18.67 39.05 18.22
N GLU A 67 18.52 38.98 19.54
CA GLU A 67 18.65 37.72 20.29
C GLU A 67 17.64 36.66 19.87
N GLU A 68 16.44 37.06 19.43
CA GLU A 68 15.39 36.13 18.99
C GLU A 68 15.78 35.44 17.68
N SER A 69 16.26 36.20 16.69
CA SER A 69 16.84 35.65 15.46
C SER A 69 18.04 34.77 15.74
N GLN A 70 18.94 35.14 16.66
CA GLN A 70 20.09 34.30 17.02
C GLN A 70 19.68 32.98 17.66
N LYS A 71 18.68 32.98 18.55
CA LYS A 71 18.13 31.73 19.14
C LYS A 71 17.50 30.86 18.05
N ARG A 72 16.79 31.45 17.10
CA ARG A 72 16.15 30.73 16.00
C ARG A 72 17.14 30.14 15.01
N ILE A 73 18.22 30.86 14.69
CA ILE A 73 19.32 30.36 13.86
C ILE A 73 19.96 29.13 14.52
N ARG A 74 20.36 29.23 15.80
CA ARG A 74 20.95 28.09 16.53
C ARG A 74 20.01 26.87 16.60
N PHE A 75 18.72 27.10 16.79
CA PHE A 75 17.72 26.02 16.78
C PHE A 75 17.61 25.34 15.40
N LEU A 76 17.61 26.14 14.32
CA LEU A 76 17.57 25.60 12.96
C LEU A 76 18.86 24.87 12.60
N GLU A 77 20.02 25.39 12.96
CA GLU A 77 21.32 24.74 12.80
C GLU A 77 21.32 23.36 13.49
N ALA A 78 20.92 23.29 14.76
CA ALA A 78 20.82 22.02 15.49
C ALA A 78 19.83 21.03 14.84
N LYS A 79 18.73 21.54 14.25
CA LYS A 79 17.77 20.71 13.52
C LYS A 79 18.35 20.21 12.19
N CYS A 80 19.09 21.04 11.46
CA CYS A 80 19.81 20.63 10.26
C CYS A 80 20.82 19.52 10.58
N ASP A 81 21.66 19.71 11.59
CA ASP A 81 22.62 18.68 12.05
C ASP A 81 21.92 17.36 12.41
N SER A 82 20.75 17.45 13.07
CA SER A 82 19.96 16.26 13.41
C SER A 82 19.37 15.57 12.18
N LEU A 83 18.97 16.32 11.16
CA LEU A 83 18.42 15.77 9.92
C LEU A 83 19.54 15.15 9.08
N GLU A 84 20.69 15.81 8.97
CA GLU A 84 21.87 15.28 8.28
C GLU A 84 22.34 13.95 8.89
N LYS A 85 22.34 13.85 10.23
CA LYS A 85 22.63 12.57 10.91
C LYS A 85 21.63 11.47 10.57
N LYS A 86 20.34 11.81 10.47
CA LYS A 86 19.29 10.84 10.09
C LYS A 86 19.41 10.43 8.62
N ASP A 87 19.74 11.37 7.74
CA ASP A 87 19.94 11.15 6.32
C ASP A 87 21.14 10.22 6.07
N ALA A 88 22.26 10.46 6.76
CA ALA A 88 23.42 9.57 6.72
C ALA A 88 23.09 8.15 7.25
N ALA A 89 22.32 8.05 8.33
CA ALA A 89 21.87 6.76 8.87
C ALA A 89 20.94 6.03 7.89
N TRP A 90 20.00 6.75 7.26
CA TRP A 90 19.10 6.24 6.24
C TRP A 90 19.87 5.71 5.03
N HIS A 91 20.80 6.49 4.48
CA HIS A 91 21.62 6.07 3.35
C HIS A 91 22.48 4.85 3.65
N LYS A 92 23.02 4.75 4.88
CA LYS A 92 23.72 3.55 5.33
C LYS A 92 22.79 2.34 5.32
N GLN A 93 21.61 2.45 5.91
CA GLN A 93 20.60 1.40 5.95
C GLN A 93 20.11 1.00 4.55
N GLU A 94 19.91 1.97 3.65
CA GLU A 94 19.54 1.73 2.25
C GLU A 94 20.63 0.95 1.50
N SER A 95 21.91 1.28 1.74
CA SER A 95 23.03 0.54 1.13
C SER A 95 23.10 -0.91 1.62
N GLU A 96 22.82 -1.14 2.90
CA GLU A 96 22.77 -2.47 3.51
C GLU A 96 21.57 -3.26 2.98
N ALA A 97 20.40 -2.62 2.84
CA ALA A 97 19.22 -3.21 2.23
C ALA A 97 19.45 -3.61 0.77
N LYS A 98 20.07 -2.75 -0.05
CA LYS A 98 20.43 -3.08 -1.44
C LYS A 98 21.39 -4.26 -1.54
N LYS A 99 22.36 -4.36 -0.63
CA LYS A 99 23.28 -5.51 -0.57
C LYS A 99 22.54 -6.80 -0.20
N ARG A 100 21.60 -6.72 0.76
CA ARG A 100 20.76 -7.85 1.17
C ARG A 100 19.82 -8.29 0.05
N GLU A 101 19.18 -7.36 -0.64
CA GLU A 101 18.35 -7.61 -1.83
C GLU A 101 19.16 -8.30 -2.93
N ALA A 102 20.38 -7.82 -3.23
CA ALA A 102 21.25 -8.45 -4.23
C ALA A 102 21.68 -9.87 -3.82
N ALA A 103 21.94 -10.11 -2.53
CA ALA A 103 22.29 -11.44 -2.02
C ALA A 103 21.09 -12.41 -2.09
N LEU A 104 19.90 -11.95 -1.67
CA LEU A 104 18.66 -12.71 -1.77
C LEU A 104 18.31 -13.01 -3.23
N GLN A 105 18.49 -12.06 -4.15
CA GLN A 105 18.25 -12.29 -5.57
C GLN A 105 19.12 -13.44 -6.10
N LEU A 106 20.37 -13.54 -5.68
CA LEU A 106 21.32 -14.57 -6.09
C LEU A 106 20.98 -15.95 -5.50
N GLU A 107 20.38 -15.99 -4.31
CA GLU A 107 19.82 -17.20 -3.72
C GLU A 107 18.54 -17.63 -4.44
N PHE A 108 17.69 -16.66 -4.78
CA PHE A 108 16.44 -16.94 -5.48
C PHE A 108 16.62 -17.37 -6.94
N ASP A 109 17.67 -16.88 -7.63
CA ASP A 109 18.03 -17.37 -8.96
C ASP A 109 18.40 -18.87 -8.94
N LYS A 110 18.62 -19.45 -7.76
CA LYS A 110 18.82 -20.90 -7.56
C LYS A 110 17.53 -21.67 -7.30
N LEU A 111 16.37 -20.99 -7.12
CA LEU A 111 15.10 -21.70 -6.95
C LEU A 111 14.74 -22.46 -8.22
N GLU A 112 14.15 -23.63 -8.02
CA GLU A 112 13.51 -24.32 -9.12
C GLU A 112 12.25 -23.54 -9.48
N LYS A 113 12.24 -23.03 -10.72
CA LYS A 113 11.10 -22.31 -11.29
C LYS A 113 10.40 -23.22 -12.29
N THR A 114 9.10 -23.41 -12.09
CA THR A 114 8.23 -24.12 -13.03
C THR A 114 7.22 -23.15 -13.61
N GLU A 115 7.06 -23.14 -14.94
CA GLU A 115 6.03 -22.34 -15.62
C GLU A 115 5.01 -23.28 -16.25
N LEU A 116 3.74 -23.08 -15.89
CA LEU A 116 2.63 -23.88 -16.38
C LEU A 116 1.70 -22.97 -17.20
N PRO A 117 1.52 -23.23 -18.51
CA PRO A 117 0.57 -22.46 -19.31
C PRO A 117 -0.85 -22.77 -18.86
N VAL A 118 -1.65 -21.72 -18.68
CA VAL A 118 -3.06 -21.82 -18.29
C VAL A 118 -3.89 -20.89 -19.16
N ASP A 119 -5.17 -21.21 -19.36
CA ASP A 119 -6.09 -20.34 -20.09
C ASP A 119 -7.30 -19.99 -19.21
N GLY A 120 -7.66 -18.71 -19.20
CA GLY A 120 -8.84 -18.21 -18.51
C GLY A 120 -8.82 -18.34 -16.99
N ALA A 121 -7.69 -18.71 -16.38
CA ALA A 121 -7.55 -18.85 -14.94
C ALA A 121 -7.61 -17.49 -14.24
N ARG A 122 -8.21 -17.45 -13.05
CA ARG A 122 -8.39 -16.21 -12.28
C ARG A 122 -8.02 -16.33 -10.82
N LEU A 123 -8.13 -17.54 -10.27
CA LEU A 123 -7.72 -17.91 -8.93
C LEU A 123 -7.06 -19.28 -9.02
N PHE A 124 -6.18 -19.57 -8.07
CA PHE A 124 -5.64 -20.91 -7.92
C PHE A 124 -5.41 -21.22 -6.44
N ASP A 125 -5.21 -22.49 -6.14
CA ASP A 125 -4.62 -22.91 -4.89
C ASP A 125 -3.78 -24.16 -5.12
N ILE A 126 -2.85 -24.43 -4.21
CA ILE A 126 -1.89 -25.52 -4.35
C ILE A 126 -2.08 -26.52 -3.22
N ASP A 127 -2.31 -27.76 -3.61
CA ASP A 127 -2.17 -28.92 -2.74
C ASP A 127 -0.78 -29.52 -2.96
N ALA A 128 0.13 -29.19 -2.04
CA ALA A 128 1.52 -29.64 -2.14
C ALA A 128 1.68 -31.14 -1.81
N SER A 129 0.86 -31.70 -0.91
CA SER A 129 0.96 -33.12 -0.53
C SER A 129 0.53 -34.03 -1.69
N ALA A 130 -0.55 -33.67 -2.39
CA ALA A 130 -0.99 -34.38 -3.59
C ALA A 130 -0.20 -33.98 -4.85
N SER A 131 0.69 -32.98 -4.77
CA SER A 131 1.35 -32.37 -5.93
C SER A 131 0.36 -31.93 -7.01
N MET A 132 -0.71 -31.26 -6.59
CA MET A 132 -1.83 -30.83 -7.43
C MET A 132 -2.05 -29.33 -7.38
N LEU A 133 -2.34 -28.76 -8.54
CA LEU A 133 -2.78 -27.38 -8.71
C LEU A 133 -4.28 -27.35 -8.98
N LEU A 134 -5.01 -26.55 -8.21
CA LEU A 134 -6.44 -26.30 -8.47
C LEU A 134 -6.63 -24.90 -9.03
N LEU A 135 -7.23 -24.80 -10.22
CA LEU A 135 -7.45 -23.55 -10.94
C LEU A 135 -8.95 -23.25 -11.02
N ALA A 136 -9.36 -22.03 -10.66
CA ALA A 136 -10.67 -21.53 -11.06
C ALA A 136 -10.54 -20.78 -12.39
N ARG A 137 -11.08 -21.36 -13.47
CA ARG A 137 -10.96 -20.81 -14.82
C ARG A 137 -12.32 -20.59 -15.49
N LYS A 138 -12.31 -19.68 -16.46
CA LYS A 138 -13.47 -19.39 -17.32
C LYS A 138 -13.19 -19.97 -18.71
N LEU A 139 -13.99 -20.94 -19.14
CA LEU A 139 -13.81 -21.56 -20.46
C LEU A 139 -14.26 -20.62 -21.59
N PRO A 140 -13.49 -20.49 -22.68
CA PRO A 140 -13.94 -19.80 -23.89
C PRO A 140 -15.15 -20.54 -24.50
N GLY A 141 -16.14 -19.78 -25.00
CA GLY A 141 -17.31 -20.34 -25.70
C GLY A 141 -18.48 -20.82 -24.83
N MET A 142 -18.30 -21.09 -23.53
CA MET A 142 -19.38 -21.59 -22.64
C MET A 142 -20.16 -20.50 -21.89
N GLY A 143 -20.48 -19.38 -22.55
CA GLY A 143 -21.31 -18.31 -21.96
C GLY A 143 -20.76 -17.69 -20.66
N GLY A 144 -19.47 -17.91 -20.37
CA GLY A 144 -18.82 -17.50 -19.12
C GLY A 144 -19.01 -18.41 -17.92
N SER A 145 -19.35 -19.68 -18.15
CA SER A 145 -19.37 -20.73 -17.12
C SER A 145 -17.96 -20.92 -16.52
N HIS A 146 -17.92 -21.05 -15.20
CA HIS A 146 -16.68 -21.30 -14.46
C HIS A 146 -16.50 -22.81 -14.27
N VAL A 147 -15.26 -23.25 -14.36
CA VAL A 147 -14.86 -24.64 -14.12
C VAL A 147 -13.71 -24.61 -13.11
N LEU A 148 -13.62 -25.65 -12.29
CA LEU A 148 -12.41 -25.90 -11.50
C LEU A 148 -11.57 -26.91 -12.26
N THR A 149 -10.30 -26.64 -12.46
CA THR A 149 -9.39 -27.56 -13.16
C THR A 149 -8.34 -28.04 -12.19
N LYS A 150 -8.28 -29.34 -11.98
CA LYS A 150 -7.20 -30.02 -11.28
C LYS A 150 -6.08 -30.29 -12.29
N MET A 151 -4.84 -29.95 -11.96
CA MET A 151 -3.68 -30.17 -12.82
C MET A 151 -2.55 -30.77 -11.99
N SER A 152 -1.95 -31.87 -12.44
CA SER A 152 -0.80 -32.45 -11.78
C SER A 152 0.44 -31.56 -11.93
N LEU A 153 1.15 -31.31 -10.82
CA LEU A 153 2.44 -30.62 -10.84
C LEU A 153 3.56 -31.50 -11.41
N ILE A 154 3.40 -32.83 -11.35
CA ILE A 154 4.36 -33.80 -11.87
C ILE A 154 4.17 -33.98 -13.38
N SER A 155 2.93 -34.03 -13.84
CA SER A 155 2.57 -34.19 -15.25
C SER A 155 1.48 -33.17 -15.63
N PRO A 156 1.86 -31.93 -15.99
CA PRO A 156 0.89 -30.86 -16.28
C PRO A 156 -0.08 -31.14 -17.44
N HIS A 157 0.26 -32.10 -18.29
CA HIS A 157 -0.62 -32.58 -19.36
C HIS A 157 -1.82 -33.38 -18.83
N GLU A 158 -1.69 -33.96 -17.63
CA GLU A 158 -2.76 -34.61 -16.91
C GLU A 158 -3.54 -33.56 -16.11
N SER A 159 -4.62 -33.07 -16.73
CA SER A 159 -5.55 -32.14 -16.10
C SER A 159 -6.98 -32.61 -16.26
N GLU A 160 -7.79 -32.36 -15.23
CA GLU A 160 -9.18 -32.76 -15.14
C GLU A 160 -10.06 -31.53 -14.84
N ASP A 161 -11.11 -31.34 -15.63
CA ASP A 161 -12.11 -30.30 -15.44
C ASP A 161 -13.28 -30.79 -14.60
N ILE A 162 -13.56 -30.08 -13.51
CA ILE A 162 -14.72 -30.25 -12.65
C ILE A 162 -15.76 -29.19 -13.02
N PHE A 163 -16.80 -29.62 -13.73
CA PHE A 163 -17.91 -28.76 -14.13
C PHE A 163 -18.78 -28.41 -12.92
N LEU A 164 -18.92 -27.11 -12.68
CA LEU A 164 -19.73 -26.59 -11.59
C LEU A 164 -21.20 -26.46 -12.02
N PRO A 165 -22.15 -26.48 -11.05
CA PRO A 165 -23.56 -26.24 -11.34
C PRO A 165 -23.77 -24.96 -12.15
N SER A 166 -24.74 -24.95 -13.08
CA SER A 166 -25.03 -23.78 -13.94
C SER A 166 -25.45 -22.52 -13.17
N SER A 167 -25.89 -22.69 -11.91
CA SER A 167 -26.17 -21.59 -10.98
C SER A 167 -24.89 -20.88 -10.49
N THR A 168 -23.74 -21.55 -10.54
CA THR A 168 -22.47 -21.01 -10.08
C THR A 168 -22.06 -19.86 -10.98
N LYS A 169 -22.09 -18.66 -10.42
CA LYS A 169 -21.59 -17.45 -11.07
C LYS A 169 -20.08 -17.31 -10.80
N PHE A 170 -19.54 -16.15 -11.14
CA PHE A 170 -18.11 -15.85 -10.98
C PHE A 170 -17.59 -16.20 -9.58
N ILE A 171 -16.54 -17.02 -9.54
CA ILE A 171 -15.86 -17.41 -8.30
C ILE A 171 -14.97 -16.25 -7.88
N LYS A 172 -15.18 -15.73 -6.67
CA LYS A 172 -14.44 -14.59 -6.12
C LYS A 172 -13.31 -15.03 -5.22
N ASP A 173 -13.51 -16.13 -4.51
CA ASP A 173 -12.52 -16.66 -3.60
C ASP A 173 -12.60 -18.19 -3.55
N MET A 174 -11.45 -18.81 -3.32
CA MET A 174 -11.27 -20.24 -3.31
C MET A 174 -10.09 -20.59 -2.41
N GLN A 175 -10.27 -21.62 -1.59
CA GLN A 175 -9.24 -22.13 -0.69
C GLN A 175 -9.36 -23.64 -0.52
N ILE A 176 -8.27 -24.37 -0.68
CA ILE A 176 -8.14 -25.78 -0.29
C ILE A 176 -8.09 -25.84 1.24
N SER A 177 -8.76 -26.83 1.83
CA SER A 177 -8.80 -26.99 3.27
C SER A 177 -7.42 -27.35 3.80
N PRO A 178 -6.91 -26.61 4.80
CA PRO A 178 -5.61 -26.91 5.40
C PRO A 178 -5.63 -28.15 6.31
N LEU A 179 -6.82 -28.69 6.62
CA LEU A 179 -6.99 -29.84 7.53
C LEU A 179 -7.53 -31.09 6.81
N HIS A 180 -8.08 -30.93 5.60
CA HIS A 180 -8.66 -32.00 4.78
C HIS A 180 -8.26 -31.71 3.34
N GLU A 181 -7.12 -32.24 2.91
CA GLU A 181 -6.45 -31.86 1.66
C GLU A 181 -7.28 -32.19 0.40
N ASP A 182 -8.39 -32.93 0.54
CA ASP A 182 -9.32 -33.23 -0.55
C ASP A 182 -10.49 -32.23 -0.67
N LEU A 183 -10.66 -31.28 0.26
CA LEU A 183 -11.80 -30.35 0.24
C LEU A 183 -11.42 -28.97 -0.26
N VAL A 184 -12.25 -28.41 -1.14
CA VAL A 184 -12.14 -27.01 -1.58
C VAL A 184 -13.39 -26.22 -1.18
N LEU A 185 -13.15 -25.05 -0.55
CA LEU A 185 -14.16 -24.04 -0.27
C LEU A 185 -14.08 -22.97 -1.35
N TYR A 186 -15.22 -22.55 -1.88
CA TYR A 186 -15.25 -21.40 -2.78
C TYR A 186 -16.49 -20.52 -2.58
N ALA A 187 -16.26 -19.23 -2.73
CA ALA A 187 -17.24 -18.16 -2.69
C ALA A 187 -17.55 -17.69 -4.10
N CYS A 188 -18.83 -17.56 -4.45
CA CYS A 188 -19.24 -17.07 -5.76
C CYS A 188 -20.27 -15.94 -5.70
N LEU A 189 -20.31 -15.14 -6.77
CA LEU A 189 -21.28 -14.06 -6.92
C LEU A 189 -22.73 -14.55 -7.05
N GLY A 190 -22.94 -15.86 -7.20
CA GLY A 190 -24.26 -16.50 -7.29
C GLY A 190 -24.99 -16.62 -5.95
N LYS A 191 -24.55 -15.87 -4.92
CA LYS A 191 -25.05 -15.96 -3.54
C LYS A 191 -24.93 -17.38 -2.97
N LYS A 192 -23.83 -18.08 -3.30
CA LYS A 192 -23.54 -19.39 -2.76
C LYS A 192 -22.14 -19.46 -2.17
N LEU A 193 -22.04 -20.13 -1.03
CA LEU A 193 -20.79 -20.64 -0.46
C LEU A 193 -20.83 -22.16 -0.62
N SER A 194 -19.81 -22.73 -1.24
CA SER A 194 -19.84 -24.15 -1.61
C SER A 194 -18.57 -24.86 -1.18
N VAL A 195 -18.72 -26.13 -0.77
CA VAL A 195 -17.63 -27.06 -0.49
C VAL A 195 -17.70 -28.20 -1.49
N LEU A 196 -16.59 -28.49 -2.15
CA LEU A 196 -16.45 -29.57 -3.12
C LEU A 196 -15.34 -30.51 -2.69
N SER A 197 -15.53 -31.82 -2.90
CA SER A 197 -14.50 -32.83 -2.71
C SER A 197 -13.75 -33.02 -4.03
N MET A 198 -12.43 -32.84 -3.99
CA MET A 198 -11.51 -33.03 -5.09
C MET A 198 -11.22 -34.51 -5.37
N GLU A 199 -11.41 -35.38 -4.38
CA GLU A 199 -11.34 -36.84 -4.56
C GLU A 199 -12.51 -37.35 -5.41
N SER A 200 -13.73 -36.96 -5.04
CA SER A 200 -14.95 -37.44 -5.72
C SER A 200 -15.47 -36.53 -6.83
N ASN A 201 -14.88 -35.34 -6.98
CA ASN A 201 -15.35 -34.25 -7.85
C ASN A 201 -16.81 -33.83 -7.62
N ASN A 202 -17.35 -34.11 -6.43
CA ASN A 202 -18.75 -33.83 -6.10
C ASN A 202 -18.89 -32.68 -5.11
N MET A 203 -20.00 -31.95 -5.25
CA MET A 203 -20.39 -30.94 -4.27
C MET A 203 -20.75 -31.62 -2.94
N VAL A 204 -20.05 -31.28 -1.88
CA VAL A 204 -20.32 -31.76 -0.52
C VAL A 204 -21.36 -30.87 0.15
N LEU A 205 -21.20 -29.55 0.07
CA LEU A 205 -22.10 -28.57 0.68
C LEU A 205 -22.33 -27.38 -0.25
N SER A 206 -23.52 -26.79 -0.18
CA SER A 206 -23.83 -25.54 -0.86
C SER A 206 -24.81 -24.72 -0.03
N TYR A 207 -24.33 -23.64 0.56
CA TYR A 207 -25.11 -22.72 1.38
C TYR A 207 -25.62 -21.56 0.53
N ASP A 208 -26.93 -21.31 0.60
CA ASP A 208 -27.53 -20.10 0.03
C ASP A 208 -27.29 -18.90 0.97
N LEU A 209 -26.91 -17.77 0.37
CA LEU A 209 -26.48 -16.57 1.09
C LEU A 209 -27.44 -15.40 0.84
N PRO A 210 -27.58 -14.47 1.79
CA PRO A 210 -28.44 -13.29 1.60
C PRO A 210 -27.88 -12.33 0.54
N ALA A 211 -26.55 -12.29 0.38
CA ALA A 211 -25.83 -11.45 -0.56
C ALA A 211 -24.67 -12.24 -1.23
N PRO A 212 -24.13 -11.75 -2.37
CA PRO A 212 -23.01 -12.39 -3.05
C PRO A 212 -21.80 -12.58 -2.12
N ALA A 213 -21.22 -13.79 -2.14
CA ALA A 213 -20.00 -14.06 -1.39
C ALA A 213 -18.80 -13.41 -2.09
N TRP A 214 -18.01 -12.67 -1.32
CA TRP A 214 -16.85 -11.95 -1.82
C TRP A 214 -15.54 -12.63 -1.42
N THR A 215 -15.49 -13.18 -0.20
CA THR A 215 -14.34 -13.92 0.33
C THR A 215 -14.81 -15.09 1.19
N CYS A 216 -13.98 -16.11 1.31
CA CYS A 216 -14.22 -17.26 2.18
C CYS A 216 -12.93 -17.76 2.81
N SER A 217 -13.03 -18.34 4.00
CA SER A 217 -11.88 -18.99 4.64
C SER A 217 -12.31 -20.12 5.57
N TRP A 218 -11.43 -21.12 5.68
CA TRP A 218 -11.52 -22.21 6.64
C TRP A 218 -11.12 -21.74 8.04
N ASP A 219 -11.74 -22.30 9.07
CA ASP A 219 -11.18 -22.17 10.41
C ASP A 219 -9.92 -23.02 10.54
N LEU A 220 -8.86 -22.44 11.10
CA LEU A 220 -7.58 -23.13 11.30
C LEU A 220 -7.59 -24.00 12.56
N SER A 221 -8.49 -23.72 13.51
CA SER A 221 -8.58 -24.45 14.78
C SER A 221 -9.52 -25.64 14.74
N SER A 222 -10.44 -25.67 13.76
CA SER A 222 -11.47 -26.68 13.64
C SER A 222 -11.82 -26.91 12.17
N SER A 223 -11.80 -28.18 11.78
CA SER A 223 -12.09 -28.59 10.41
C SER A 223 -13.57 -28.54 10.01
N HIS A 224 -14.44 -28.03 10.87
CA HIS A 224 -15.88 -27.97 10.63
C HIS A 224 -16.40 -26.55 10.45
N TYR A 225 -15.60 -25.52 10.75
CA TYR A 225 -16.08 -24.15 10.64
C TYR A 225 -15.55 -23.46 9.39
N LEU A 226 -16.44 -22.70 8.75
CA LEU A 226 -16.17 -21.93 7.54
C LEU A 226 -16.66 -20.51 7.75
N CYS A 227 -15.99 -19.53 7.18
CA CYS A 227 -16.48 -18.15 7.17
C CYS A 227 -16.63 -17.62 5.74
N ALA A 228 -17.59 -16.72 5.56
CA ALA A 228 -17.79 -16.01 4.29
C ALA A 228 -18.07 -14.52 4.52
N GLY A 229 -17.26 -13.68 3.90
CA GLY A 229 -17.47 -12.24 3.82
C GLY A 229 -18.30 -11.91 2.59
N LEU A 230 -19.40 -11.18 2.78
CA LEU A 230 -20.36 -10.87 1.74
C LEU A 230 -20.18 -9.44 1.20
N GLN A 231 -20.67 -9.20 -0.02
CA GLN A 231 -20.59 -7.90 -0.68
C GLN A 231 -21.33 -6.77 0.08
N ASN A 232 -22.34 -7.10 0.87
CA ASN A 232 -23.08 -6.14 1.70
C ASN A 232 -22.36 -5.83 3.04
N GLY A 233 -21.14 -6.33 3.24
CA GLY A 233 -20.35 -6.12 4.47
C GLY A 233 -20.66 -7.09 5.60
N SER A 234 -21.63 -8.01 5.43
CA SER A 234 -21.91 -9.05 6.42
C SER A 234 -20.83 -10.13 6.42
N LEU A 235 -20.56 -10.69 7.59
CA LEU A 235 -19.70 -11.85 7.78
C LEU A 235 -20.53 -12.98 8.39
N LEU A 236 -20.47 -14.16 7.78
CA LEU A 236 -21.23 -15.33 8.21
C LEU A 236 -20.28 -16.47 8.58
N LEU A 237 -20.58 -17.15 9.68
CA LEU A 237 -19.90 -18.36 10.13
C LEU A 237 -20.80 -19.57 9.85
N PHE A 238 -20.24 -20.67 9.38
CA PHE A 238 -20.95 -21.91 9.07
C PHE A 238 -20.28 -23.06 9.81
N ASP A 239 -21.09 -24.02 10.25
CA ASP A 239 -20.64 -25.32 10.72
C ASP A 239 -21.04 -26.34 9.67
N MET A 240 -20.07 -27.05 9.11
CA MET A 240 -20.27 -28.05 8.06
C MET A 240 -21.21 -29.18 8.47
N ARG A 241 -21.39 -29.41 9.78
CA ARG A 241 -22.33 -30.40 10.31
C ARG A 241 -23.78 -29.88 10.29
N GLN A 242 -23.97 -28.55 10.16
CA GLN A 242 -25.27 -27.89 10.05
C GLN A 242 -25.49 -27.36 8.63
N THR A 243 -26.16 -28.16 7.80
CA THR A 243 -26.27 -27.91 6.36
C THR A 243 -27.32 -26.86 5.96
N ILE A 244 -28.10 -26.33 6.92
CA ILE A 244 -29.30 -25.53 6.61
C ILE A 244 -29.06 -24.02 6.80
N ARG A 245 -28.29 -23.61 7.82
CA ARG A 245 -28.13 -22.19 8.18
C ARG A 245 -26.72 -21.90 8.74
N PRO A 246 -26.22 -20.66 8.59
CA PRO A 246 -25.01 -20.24 9.29
C PRO A 246 -25.17 -20.36 10.81
N VAL A 247 -24.08 -20.67 11.49
CA VAL A 247 -23.98 -20.58 12.95
C VAL A 247 -24.02 -19.10 13.30
N GLU A 248 -24.89 -18.75 14.24
CA GLU A 248 -25.16 -17.38 14.68
C GLU A 248 -23.88 -16.53 14.81
N CYS A 249 -23.93 -15.28 14.33
CA CYS A 249 -22.79 -14.38 14.21
C CYS A 249 -22.03 -14.26 15.54
N ARG A 250 -20.85 -14.88 15.65
CA ARG A 250 -19.90 -14.56 16.71
C ARG A 250 -19.04 -13.40 16.25
N ASP A 251 -18.63 -12.54 17.18
CA ASP A 251 -17.81 -11.37 16.91
C ASP A 251 -16.53 -11.78 16.16
N ILE A 252 -16.49 -11.50 14.86
CA ILE A 252 -15.32 -11.71 14.02
C ILE A 252 -14.94 -10.37 13.40
N VAL A 253 -13.67 -10.01 13.51
CA VAL A 253 -13.11 -8.78 12.95
C VAL A 253 -12.86 -8.97 11.46
N ALA A 254 -13.57 -8.20 10.62
CA ALA A 254 -13.34 -8.15 9.18
C ALA A 254 -12.78 -6.78 8.77
N SER A 255 -11.78 -6.78 7.90
CA SER A 255 -11.24 -5.56 7.30
C SER A 255 -12.09 -5.14 6.10
N TYR A 256 -12.79 -4.02 6.22
CA TYR A 256 -13.66 -3.44 5.18
C TYR A 256 -12.96 -2.27 4.49
N ARG A 257 -12.99 -2.23 3.14
CA ARG A 257 -12.67 -1.00 2.38
C ARG A 257 -13.97 -0.28 2.04
N PRO A 258 -14.22 0.93 2.59
CA PRO A 258 -15.31 1.77 2.12
C PRO A 258 -15.04 2.17 0.66
N LYS A 259 -16.07 2.07 -0.18
CA LYS A 259 -16.05 2.77 -1.47
C LYS A 259 -16.03 4.27 -1.15
N VAL A 260 -14.94 4.95 -1.49
CA VAL A 260 -14.89 6.41 -1.41
C VAL A 260 -15.75 6.95 -2.55
N GLU A 261 -16.98 7.35 -2.25
CA GLU A 261 -17.79 8.14 -3.18
C GLU A 261 -17.15 9.52 -3.30
N MET A 262 -16.68 9.86 -4.51
CA MET A 262 -16.18 11.20 -4.82
C MET A 262 -17.37 12.15 -4.98
N PRO A 263 -17.35 13.33 -4.35
CA PRO A 263 -18.44 14.29 -4.47
C PRO A 263 -18.36 15.09 -5.79
N CYS A 264 -19.50 15.08 -6.49
CA CYS A 264 -20.05 16.08 -7.42
C CYS A 264 -19.94 15.85 -8.94
N GLU A 265 -21.12 15.52 -9.48
CA GLU A 265 -21.75 15.96 -10.74
C GLU A 265 -20.92 16.08 -12.03
N MET A 266 -21.10 15.12 -12.94
CA MET A 266 -21.71 15.39 -14.26
C MET A 266 -22.12 14.08 -14.94
N VAL A 267 -23.43 13.94 -15.15
CA VAL A 267 -24.15 13.09 -16.11
C VAL A 267 -23.75 11.60 -16.17
N ALA A 268 -24.59 10.79 -15.54
CA ALA A 268 -24.63 9.35 -15.75
C ALA A 268 -25.04 9.03 -17.20
N SER A 269 -24.09 8.55 -18.00
CA SER A 269 -24.36 7.64 -19.10
C SER A 269 -23.55 6.36 -18.89
N GLN A 270 -24.29 5.28 -18.69
CA GLN A 270 -23.90 3.87 -18.68
C GLN A 270 -22.43 3.57 -19.01
N CYS A 271 -21.67 3.07 -18.01
CA CYS A 271 -20.36 2.45 -18.26
C CYS A 271 -20.54 1.17 -19.10
N PRO A 272 -19.84 1.05 -20.23
CA PRO A 272 -19.73 -0.21 -20.95
C PRO A 272 -19.00 -1.25 -20.09
N LEU A 273 -19.52 -2.48 -20.08
CA LEU A 273 -18.91 -3.66 -19.48
C LEU A 273 -17.69 -4.12 -20.31
N THR A 274 -16.61 -3.33 -20.26
CA THR A 274 -15.25 -3.72 -20.65
C THR A 274 -14.30 -2.67 -20.08
N PRO A 275 -13.41 -2.99 -19.12
CA PRO A 275 -12.40 -2.03 -18.71
C PRO A 275 -11.32 -2.00 -19.79
N LEU A 276 -11.30 -0.92 -20.58
CA LEU A 276 -10.12 -0.53 -21.32
C LEU A 276 -9.06 -0.14 -20.27
N ALA A 277 -7.88 -0.78 -20.33
CA ALA A 277 -6.80 -0.57 -19.39
C ALA A 277 -6.27 0.88 -19.47
N SER A 278 -6.76 1.78 -18.60
CA SER A 278 -6.00 2.97 -18.21
C SER A 278 -5.34 2.67 -16.87
N GLY A 279 -4.03 2.43 -16.91
CA GLY A 279 -3.19 2.03 -15.77
C GLY A 279 -2.95 3.12 -14.73
N HIS A 280 -4.01 3.72 -14.18
CA HIS A 280 -3.90 4.51 -12.97
C HIS A 280 -4.03 3.57 -11.76
N GLY A 281 -3.12 3.72 -10.81
CA GLY A 281 -3.13 3.02 -9.54
C GLY A 281 -3.53 3.97 -8.42
N THR A 282 -4.19 3.44 -7.39
CA THR A 282 -4.76 4.17 -6.28
C THR A 282 -3.73 4.13 -5.18
N SER A 283 -3.36 5.31 -4.70
CA SER A 283 -2.55 5.46 -3.49
C SER A 283 -3.30 4.89 -2.28
N GLY A 284 -2.63 4.02 -1.53
CA GLY A 284 -3.14 3.40 -0.33
C GLY A 284 -2.02 2.98 0.62
N PHE A 285 -2.36 2.15 1.60
CA PHE A 285 -1.39 1.63 2.57
C PHE A 285 -1.59 0.13 2.77
N HIS A 286 -0.49 -0.59 2.96
CA HIS A 286 -0.49 -1.91 3.57
C HIS A 286 -0.42 -1.75 5.09
N LEU A 287 -1.17 -2.58 5.81
CA LEU A 287 -1.22 -2.60 7.26
C LEU A 287 -0.93 -4.03 7.74
N HIS A 288 0.16 -4.22 8.47
CA HIS A 288 0.49 -5.50 9.07
C HIS A 288 -0.08 -5.57 10.49
N LEU A 289 -1.07 -6.44 10.69
CA LEU A 289 -1.69 -6.72 11.99
C LEU A 289 -1.32 -8.14 12.44
N LYS A 290 -0.94 -8.30 13.70
CA LYS A 290 -0.78 -9.62 14.33
C LYS A 290 -1.69 -9.76 15.53
N ARG A 291 -2.37 -10.89 15.64
CA ARG A 291 -3.20 -11.22 16.81
C ARG A 291 -2.30 -11.75 17.93
N LEU A 292 -2.42 -11.17 19.12
CA LEU A 292 -1.79 -11.64 20.35
C LEU A 292 -2.88 -11.83 21.40
N GLY A 293 -3.24 -13.08 21.68
CA GLY A 293 -4.41 -13.41 22.51
C GLY A 293 -5.72 -12.96 21.86
N SER A 294 -6.48 -12.10 22.54
CA SER A 294 -7.76 -11.57 22.04
C SER A 294 -7.62 -10.27 21.22
N ASN A 295 -6.44 -9.65 21.19
CA ASN A 295 -6.26 -8.32 20.60
C ASN A 295 -5.40 -8.36 19.34
N TYR A 296 -5.64 -7.43 18.43
CA TYR A 296 -4.80 -7.20 17.25
C TYR A 296 -3.87 -6.02 17.51
N HIS A 297 -2.60 -6.19 17.15
CA HIS A 297 -1.58 -5.15 17.25
C HIS A 297 -1.05 -4.82 15.86
N THR A 298 -0.96 -3.52 15.57
CA THR A 298 -0.27 -3.01 14.37
C THR A 298 1.23 -3.15 14.54
N LEU A 299 1.86 -3.88 13.62
CA LEU A 299 3.30 -4.09 13.59
C LEU A 299 4.00 -3.22 12.56
N GLY A 300 3.30 -2.81 11.49
CA GLY A 300 3.87 -1.98 10.42
C GLY A 300 2.82 -1.42 9.48
N THR A 301 3.19 -0.34 8.80
CA THR A 301 2.39 0.32 7.76
C THR A 301 3.31 0.78 6.64
N GLU A 302 2.91 0.59 5.39
CA GLU A 302 3.69 1.03 4.23
C GLU A 302 2.78 1.66 3.18
N PHE A 303 3.24 2.75 2.55
CA PHE A 303 2.51 3.36 1.45
C PHE A 303 2.66 2.51 0.19
N SER A 304 1.57 2.30 -0.54
CA SER A 304 1.59 1.48 -1.75
C SER A 304 0.60 1.99 -2.78
N THR A 305 0.93 1.73 -4.05
CA THR A 305 0.04 2.01 -5.17
C THR A 305 -0.56 0.70 -5.63
N VAL A 306 -1.87 0.54 -5.44
CA VAL A 306 -2.60 -0.67 -5.81
C VAL A 306 -3.50 -0.39 -7.01
N SER A 307 -3.77 -1.39 -7.84
CA SER A 307 -4.62 -1.22 -9.02
C SER A 307 -6.02 -0.71 -8.65
N ASP A 308 -6.51 0.29 -9.40
CA ASP A 308 -7.84 0.91 -9.25
C ASP A 308 -8.98 -0.06 -9.54
N ILE A 309 -8.69 -1.11 -10.31
CA ILE A 309 -9.68 -2.02 -10.89
C ILE A 309 -9.71 -3.35 -10.13
N ARG A 310 -8.54 -3.85 -9.71
CA ARG A 310 -8.43 -5.19 -9.11
C ARG A 310 -7.31 -5.21 -8.09
N LEU A 311 -7.64 -5.46 -6.82
CA LEU A 311 -6.62 -5.80 -5.82
C LEU A 311 -6.11 -7.22 -6.11
N PRO A 312 -4.82 -7.39 -6.45
CA PRO A 312 -4.24 -8.72 -6.56
C PRO A 312 -4.27 -9.36 -5.17
N LYS A 313 -4.60 -10.65 -5.12
CA LYS A 313 -4.43 -11.40 -3.90
C LYS A 313 -2.94 -11.51 -3.58
N SER A 314 -2.65 -11.51 -2.28
CA SER A 314 -1.31 -11.50 -1.72
C SER A 314 -1.15 -12.68 -0.76
N ALA A 315 0.10 -13.12 -0.55
CA ALA A 315 0.40 -14.17 0.40
C ALA A 315 1.36 -13.67 1.50
N ILE A 316 1.29 -14.27 2.68
CA ILE A 316 2.30 -14.11 3.72
C ILE A 316 3.10 -15.42 3.78
N ILE A 317 4.42 -15.30 3.67
CA ILE A 317 5.37 -16.40 3.76
C ILE A 317 5.94 -16.35 5.18
N ASN A 318 5.62 -17.34 6.00
CA ASN A 318 6.16 -17.43 7.36
C ASN A 318 7.43 -18.27 7.33
N ARG A 319 8.54 -17.71 7.81
CA ARG A 319 9.84 -18.38 7.88
C ARG A 319 10.16 -18.59 9.35
N GLU A 320 10.47 -19.82 9.76
CA GLU A 320 10.59 -20.17 11.19
C GLU A 320 11.72 -19.40 11.91
N ASP A 321 12.85 -19.18 11.23
CA ASP A 321 14.05 -18.52 11.77
C ASP A 321 14.32 -17.11 11.21
N GLU A 322 13.46 -16.61 10.33
CA GLU A 322 13.64 -15.32 9.66
C GLU A 322 12.37 -14.46 9.67
N LYS A 323 12.51 -13.20 9.26
CA LYS A 323 11.34 -12.33 9.10
C LYS A 323 10.40 -12.90 8.04
N SER A 324 9.10 -12.90 8.34
CA SER A 324 8.06 -13.23 7.36
C SER A 324 8.13 -12.31 6.15
N LEU A 325 7.79 -12.82 4.97
CA LEU A 325 7.72 -12.05 3.74
C LEU A 325 6.26 -11.82 3.34
N PHE A 326 5.99 -10.69 2.70
CA PHE A 326 4.73 -10.36 2.08
C PHE A 326 4.89 -10.40 0.56
N ALA A 327 4.14 -11.27 -0.10
CA ALA A 327 4.18 -11.48 -1.54
C ALA A 327 2.99 -10.81 -2.21
N LEU A 328 3.25 -9.91 -3.16
CA LEU A 328 2.24 -9.09 -3.81
C LEU A 328 2.52 -8.93 -5.31
N GLY A 329 1.47 -8.99 -6.14
CA GLY A 329 1.53 -8.53 -7.52
C GLY A 329 1.46 -7.00 -7.62
N GLU A 330 2.45 -6.37 -8.23
CA GLU A 330 2.45 -4.92 -8.51
C GLU A 330 1.74 -4.59 -9.84
N VAL A 331 1.36 -3.32 -9.99
CA VAL A 331 0.79 -2.76 -11.24
C VAL A 331 1.76 -2.91 -12.43
N THR A 332 3.05 -3.04 -12.16
CA THR A 332 4.13 -3.28 -13.14
C THR A 332 4.19 -4.71 -13.68
N HIS A 333 3.18 -5.53 -13.37
CA HIS A 333 3.09 -6.96 -13.72
C HIS A 333 4.18 -7.81 -13.03
N GLN A 334 4.86 -7.28 -12.01
CA GLN A 334 5.88 -7.99 -11.26
C GLN A 334 5.30 -8.60 -9.98
N LEU A 335 5.78 -9.78 -9.61
CA LEU A 335 5.66 -10.26 -8.24
C LEU A 335 6.77 -9.62 -7.39
N VAL A 336 6.44 -9.17 -6.19
CA VAL A 336 7.39 -8.55 -5.25
C VAL A 336 7.27 -9.19 -3.89
N LEU A 337 8.41 -9.47 -3.25
CA LEU A 337 8.50 -9.89 -1.85
C LEU A 337 8.98 -8.73 -1.00
N GLN A 338 8.31 -8.50 0.12
CA GLN A 338 8.65 -7.46 1.08
C GLN A 338 8.86 -8.04 2.48
N GLU A 339 9.92 -7.66 3.18
CA GLU A 339 10.17 -8.10 4.56
C GLU A 339 9.18 -7.45 5.54
N LEU A 340 8.44 -8.26 6.29
CA LEU A 340 7.61 -7.78 7.38
C LEU A 340 8.43 -7.58 8.67
N PRO A 341 8.13 -6.56 9.49
CA PRO A 341 7.03 -5.59 9.35
C PRO A 341 7.40 -4.33 8.55
N SER A 342 8.65 -4.20 8.09
CA SER A 342 9.17 -2.98 7.45
C SER A 342 8.64 -2.72 6.04
N PHE A 343 8.09 -3.73 5.38
CA PHE A 343 7.74 -3.76 3.96
C PHE A 343 8.89 -3.39 3.01
N ALA A 344 10.13 -3.43 3.49
CA ALA A 344 11.31 -3.25 2.66
C ALA A 344 11.32 -4.32 1.56
N VAL A 345 11.53 -3.90 0.31
CA VAL A 345 11.58 -4.84 -0.81
C VAL A 345 12.74 -5.80 -0.58
N ALA A 346 12.40 -7.07 -0.41
CA ALA A 346 13.34 -8.17 -0.32
C ALA A 346 13.70 -8.65 -1.72
N GLN A 347 12.72 -8.63 -2.65
CA GLN A 347 12.91 -9.15 -3.99
C GLN A 347 11.87 -8.63 -5.00
N ARG A 348 12.28 -8.52 -6.27
CA ARG A 348 11.41 -8.32 -7.42
C ARG A 348 11.60 -9.45 -8.44
N PHE A 349 10.52 -10.10 -8.83
CA PHE A 349 10.53 -11.10 -9.89
C PHE A 349 10.40 -10.44 -11.26
N LYS A 350 10.84 -11.16 -12.30
CA LYS A 350 10.68 -10.70 -13.68
C LYS A 350 9.20 -10.44 -13.97
N PRO A 351 8.87 -9.33 -14.66
CA PRO A 351 7.49 -9.02 -14.99
C PRO A 351 6.87 -10.13 -15.85
N HIS A 352 5.62 -10.44 -15.56
CA HIS A 352 4.76 -11.26 -16.40
C HIS A 352 4.30 -10.46 -17.63
N ASN A 353 3.93 -11.17 -18.70
CA ASN A 353 3.28 -10.55 -19.85
C ASN A 353 1.92 -9.93 -19.49
N HIS A 354 1.26 -10.53 -18.49
CA HIS A 354 -0.05 -10.13 -17.99
C HIS A 354 0.03 -9.76 -16.51
N TYR A 355 -0.98 -9.04 -16.01
CA TYR A 355 -1.06 -8.68 -14.60
C TYR A 355 -1.19 -9.93 -13.71
N VAL A 356 -0.55 -9.88 -12.55
CA VAL A 356 -0.67 -10.92 -11.52
C VAL A 356 -2.09 -10.89 -10.95
N CYS A 357 -2.79 -12.01 -11.08
CA CYS A 357 -4.18 -12.20 -10.65
C CYS A 357 -4.30 -12.70 -9.21
N ASP A 358 -3.42 -13.61 -8.82
CA ASP A 358 -3.45 -14.30 -7.53
C ASP A 358 -2.03 -14.74 -7.13
N VAL A 359 -1.77 -14.82 -5.84
CA VAL A 359 -0.49 -15.23 -5.26
C VAL A 359 -0.79 -16.13 -4.08
N LYS A 360 -0.19 -17.32 -4.05
CA LYS A 360 -0.40 -18.32 -3.00
C LYS A 360 0.93 -18.83 -2.50
N TYR A 361 0.98 -19.13 -1.22
CA TYR A 361 2.12 -19.77 -0.59
C TYR A 361 1.61 -20.96 0.21
N THR A 362 2.28 -22.09 0.06
CA THR A 362 2.04 -23.28 0.87
C THR A 362 3.37 -23.84 1.35
N ASN A 363 3.34 -24.38 2.56
CA ASN A 363 4.42 -25.14 3.16
C ASN A 363 3.80 -26.48 3.58
N ALA A 364 4.15 -27.54 2.86
CA ALA A 364 3.76 -28.91 3.20
C ALA A 364 4.92 -29.84 2.91
N ASP A 365 5.10 -30.88 3.74
CA ASP A 365 6.13 -31.91 3.59
C ASP A 365 7.57 -31.37 3.41
N GLY A 366 7.88 -30.23 4.03
CA GLY A 366 9.19 -29.59 3.94
C GLY A 366 9.46 -28.87 2.61
N GLN A 367 8.45 -28.74 1.74
CA GLN A 367 8.52 -27.97 0.51
C GLN A 367 7.81 -26.62 0.68
N ASP A 368 8.59 -25.54 0.59
CA ASP A 368 8.05 -24.19 0.43
C ASP A 368 7.75 -23.94 -1.04
N LEU A 369 6.49 -23.69 -1.36
CA LEU A 369 6.04 -23.42 -2.71
C LEU A 369 5.32 -22.07 -2.76
N LEU A 370 5.91 -21.13 -3.50
CA LEU A 370 5.30 -19.85 -3.83
C LEU A 370 4.75 -19.91 -5.26
N GLY A 371 3.45 -19.75 -5.41
CA GLY A 371 2.78 -19.65 -6.69
C GLY A 371 2.39 -18.22 -7.04
N CYS A 372 2.47 -17.89 -8.32
CA CYS A 372 1.98 -16.66 -8.89
C CYS A 372 1.18 -16.96 -10.16
N LEU A 373 -0.08 -16.53 -10.19
CA LEU A 373 -0.96 -16.67 -11.35
C LEU A 373 -1.04 -15.36 -12.10
N SER A 374 -0.78 -15.39 -13.41
CA SER A 374 -1.15 -14.35 -14.36
C SER A 374 -2.25 -14.85 -15.30
N GLU A 375 -2.67 -14.09 -16.30
CA GLU A 375 -3.79 -14.51 -17.16
C GLU A 375 -3.52 -15.79 -17.96
N ASP A 376 -2.26 -16.04 -18.33
CA ASP A 376 -1.85 -17.10 -19.27
C ASP A 376 -0.88 -18.12 -18.65
N THR A 377 -0.36 -17.85 -17.45
CA THR A 377 0.69 -18.67 -16.84
C THR A 377 0.56 -18.72 -15.33
N VAL A 378 0.83 -19.90 -14.77
CA VAL A 378 1.15 -20.08 -13.35
C VAL A 378 2.65 -20.31 -13.22
N GLN A 379 3.31 -19.47 -12.44
CA GLN A 379 4.71 -19.65 -12.06
C GLN A 379 4.78 -20.19 -10.64
N LEU A 380 5.53 -21.27 -10.47
CA LEU A 380 5.81 -21.87 -9.17
C LEU A 380 7.29 -21.73 -8.87
N PHE A 381 7.59 -21.30 -7.65
CA PHE A 381 8.95 -21.15 -7.13
C PHE A 381 9.06 -22.04 -5.90
N SER A 382 9.95 -23.03 -5.95
CA SER A 382 10.22 -23.90 -4.81
C SER A 382 11.63 -23.68 -4.26
N THR A 383 11.75 -23.68 -2.93
CA THR A 383 13.05 -23.89 -2.27
C THR A 383 13.15 -25.37 -1.95
N LYS A 384 14.02 -26.12 -2.65
CA LYS A 384 14.51 -27.39 -2.08
C LYS A 384 15.37 -27.02 -0.88
N LEU A 385 14.84 -27.15 0.33
CA LEU A 385 15.67 -27.25 1.53
C LEU A 385 16.33 -28.63 1.50
N SER A 386 17.48 -28.68 0.82
CA SER A 386 18.47 -29.77 0.72
C SER A 386 17.97 -31.15 0.29
#